data_AF-A0A1H3VTT6-F1
#
_entry.id   AF-A0A1H3VTT6-F1
#
_cell.length_a   1.000
_cell.length_b   1.000
_cell.length_c   1.000
_cell.angle_alpha   90.00
_cell.angle_beta   90.00
_cell.angle_gamma   90.00
#
_symmetry.space_group_name_H-M   'P 1'
#
loop_
_entity.id
_entity.type
_entity.pdbx_description
1 polymer ?
#
loop_
_entity_poly.entity_id
_entity_poly.type
_entity_poly.pdbx_seq_one_letter_code
_entity_poly.pdbx_strand_id
1 'polypeptide(L)'
;MLSELEIVKGIHPGLILQRELLIRNIAQGQLARSIQVAPKIIDAIIDGKMDMNIDLSMRIEEALGLEEGYLMTLQVFFDIKKKK
;
A
#
# COMPACT_ATOMS: atom_id res chain seq x y z
N MET A 1 6.82 -15.06 -1.97
CA MET A 1 6.80 -13.71 -1.36
C MET A 1 8.15 -13.00 -1.55
N LEU A 2 9.29 -13.57 -1.14
CA LEU A 2 10.62 -12.96 -1.40
C LEU A 2 10.92 -12.63 -2.88
N SER A 3 10.51 -13.50 -3.81
CA SER A 3 10.69 -13.29 -5.26
C SER A 3 9.86 -12.14 -5.84
N GLU A 4 8.73 -11.82 -5.22
CA GLU A 4 7.83 -10.75 -5.68
C GLU A 4 8.35 -9.39 -5.23
N LEU A 5 8.79 -9.28 -3.97
CA LEU A 5 9.42 -8.07 -3.44
C LEU A 5 10.63 -7.61 -4.27
N GLU A 6 11.46 -8.53 -4.74
CA GLU A 6 12.58 -8.21 -5.63
C GLU A 6 12.15 -7.57 -6.96
N ILE A 7 10.97 -7.95 -7.47
CA ILE A 7 10.42 -7.43 -8.73
C ILE A 7 9.79 -6.05 -8.53
N VAL A 8 9.05 -5.87 -7.42
CA VAL A 8 8.24 -4.65 -7.20
C VAL A 8 8.91 -3.61 -6.30
N LYS A 9 10.07 -3.90 -5.71
CA LYS A 9 10.79 -2.90 -4.90
C LYS A 9 11.10 -1.63 -5.72
N GLY A 10 10.87 -0.47 -5.10
CA GLY A 10 11.05 0.81 -5.77
C GLY A 10 9.83 1.28 -6.57
N ILE A 11 8.71 0.56 -6.51
CA ILE A 11 7.38 1.02 -6.93
C ILE A 11 6.66 1.58 -5.70
N HIS A 12 5.92 2.68 -5.87
CA HIS A 12 5.13 3.26 -4.78
C HIS A 12 4.09 2.22 -4.29
N PRO A 13 3.95 1.98 -2.97
CA PRO A 13 3.04 0.97 -2.44
C PRO A 13 1.57 1.22 -2.82
N GLY A 14 1.20 2.47 -3.10
CA GLY A 14 -0.14 2.80 -3.58
C GLY A 14 -0.54 2.12 -4.90
N LEU A 15 0.40 1.90 -5.83
CA LEU A 15 0.12 1.17 -7.07
C LEU A 15 -0.14 -0.31 -6.80
N ILE A 16 0.61 -0.90 -5.87
CA ILE A 16 0.43 -2.28 -5.45
C ILE A 16 -0.89 -2.44 -4.70
N LEU A 17 -1.23 -1.49 -3.83
CA LEU A 17 -2.51 -1.45 -3.14
C LEU A 17 -3.69 -1.38 -4.12
N GLN A 18 -3.61 -0.52 -5.14
CA GLN A 18 -4.65 -0.41 -6.17
C GLN A 18 -4.84 -1.75 -6.90
N ARG A 19 -3.75 -2.41 -7.29
CA ARG A 19 -3.79 -3.74 -7.92
C ARG A 19 -4.48 -4.76 -7.01
N GLU A 20 -4.09 -4.83 -5.74
CA GLU A 20 -4.69 -5.76 -4.79
C GLU A 20 -6.19 -5.53 -4.62
N LEU A 21 -6.62 -4.27 -4.50
CA LEU A 21 -8.04 -3.92 -4.42
C LEU A 21 -8.82 -4.34 -5.67
N LEU A 22 -8.25 -4.14 -6.86
CA LEU A 22 -8.86 -4.56 -8.13
C LEU A 22 -9.00 -6.08 -8.23
N ILE A 23 -7.94 -6.84 -7.91
CA ILE A 23 -7.96 -8.31 -7.96
C ILE A 23 -9.01 -8.87 -6.98
N ARG A 24 -9.15 -8.24 -5.81
CA ARG A 24 -10.09 -8.66 -4.76
C ARG A 24 -11.50 -8.08 -4.94
N ASN A 25 -11.71 -7.26 -5.96
CA ASN A 25 -12.96 -6.53 -6.20
C ASN A 25 -13.44 -5.73 -4.97
N ILE A 26 -12.50 -5.09 -4.26
CA ILE A 26 -12.78 -4.26 -3.07
C ILE A 26 -12.70 -2.79 -3.49
N ALA A 27 -13.74 -2.02 -3.17
CA ALA A 27 -13.72 -0.58 -3.41
C ALA A 27 -12.79 0.13 -2.40
N GLN A 28 -12.08 1.18 -2.84
CA GLN A 28 -11.20 1.99 -1.98
C GLN A 28 -11.93 2.52 -0.73
N GLY A 29 -13.16 3.01 -0.91
CA GLY A 29 -14.00 3.48 0.20
C GLY A 29 -14.42 2.36 1.16
N GLN A 30 -14.51 1.11 0.70
CA GLN A 30 -14.77 -0.04 1.57
C GLN A 30 -13.54 -0.34 2.43
N LEU A 31 -12.34 -0.37 1.83
CA LEU A 31 -11.10 -0.50 2.59
C LEU A 31 -10.98 0.61 3.63
N ALA A 32 -11.14 1.87 3.22
CA ALA A 32 -11.03 3.03 4.11
C ALA A 32 -11.95 2.92 5.33
N ARG A 33 -13.21 2.50 5.12
CA ARG A 33 -14.15 2.24 6.22
C ARG A 33 -13.72 1.09 7.12
N SER A 34 -13.26 -0.02 6.54
CA SER A 34 -12.84 -1.20 7.31
C SER A 34 -11.67 -0.89 8.24
N ILE A 35 -10.73 -0.07 7.77
CA ILE A 35 -9.59 0.36 8.57
C ILE A 35 -9.83 1.69 9.26
N GLN A 36 -11.04 2.25 9.32
CA GLN A 36 -11.37 3.50 10.02
C GLN A 36 -10.48 4.71 9.63
N VAL A 37 -10.24 4.92 8.35
CA VAL A 37 -9.57 6.11 7.81
C VAL A 37 -10.46 6.85 6.81
N ALA A 38 -10.15 8.12 6.55
CA ALA A 38 -10.87 8.87 5.52
C ALA A 38 -10.54 8.30 4.12
N PRO A 39 -11.53 8.11 3.22
CA PRO A 39 -11.28 7.62 1.84
C PRO A 39 -10.21 8.41 1.09
N LYS A 40 -10.15 9.73 1.30
CA LYS A 40 -9.14 10.62 0.73
C LYS A 40 -7.69 10.20 1.03
N ILE A 41 -7.45 9.53 2.16
CA ILE A 41 -6.12 9.02 2.52
C ILE A 41 -5.76 7.87 1.58
N ILE A 42 -6.65 6.89 1.40
CA ILE A 42 -6.45 5.78 0.47
C ILE A 42 -6.27 6.30 -0.96
N ASP A 43 -7.10 7.25 -1.38
CA ASP A 43 -7.02 7.85 -2.71
C ASP A 43 -5.66 8.55 -2.92
N ALA A 44 -5.20 9.34 -1.94
CA ALA A 44 -3.92 10.03 -2.01
C ALA A 44 -2.72 9.06 -2.05
N ILE A 45 -2.78 7.95 -1.30
CA ILE A 45 -1.77 6.89 -1.37
C ILE A 45 -1.76 6.25 -2.76
N ILE A 46 -2.93 5.86 -3.28
CA ILE A 46 -3.05 5.21 -4.60
C ILE A 46 -2.58 6.13 -5.73
N ASP A 47 -2.89 7.42 -5.65
CA ASP A 47 -2.42 8.44 -6.59
C ASP A 47 -0.92 8.75 -6.44
N GLY A 48 -0.24 8.21 -5.44
CA GLY A 48 1.18 8.51 -5.14
C GLY A 48 1.43 9.94 -4.65
N LYS A 49 0.38 10.63 -4.20
CA LYS A 49 0.44 11.99 -3.63
C LYS A 49 0.86 11.99 -2.16
N MET A 50 0.68 10.86 -1.47
CA MET A 50 1.02 10.66 -0.08
C MET A 50 1.80 9.35 0.06
N ASP A 51 2.83 9.38 0.91
CA ASP A 51 3.61 8.21 1.29
C ASP A 51 2.90 7.45 2.42
N MET A 52 3.07 6.13 2.48
CA MET A 52 2.51 5.30 3.55
C MET A 52 3.35 5.40 4.83
N ASN A 53 2.69 5.36 5.99
CA ASN A 53 3.36 5.21 7.28
C ASN A 53 3.11 3.82 7.88
N ILE A 54 3.84 3.49 8.95
CA ILE A 54 3.78 2.16 9.58
C ILE A 54 2.36 1.81 10.02
N ASP A 55 1.67 2.69 10.77
CA ASP A 55 0.30 2.43 11.25
C ASP A 55 -0.67 2.12 10.10
N LEU A 56 -0.65 2.95 9.05
CA LEU A 56 -1.52 2.78 7.90
C LEU A 56 -1.19 1.48 7.14
N SER A 57 0.09 1.17 6.96
CA SER A 57 0.52 -0.06 6.28
C SER A 57 0.02 -1.31 7.01
N MET A 58 0.20 -1.38 8.33
CA MET A 58 -0.19 -2.53 9.12
C MET A 58 -1.70 -2.74 9.10
N ARG A 59 -2.49 -1.66 9.21
CA ARG A 59 -3.95 -1.73 9.15
C ARG A 59 -4.45 -2.22 7.79
N ILE A 60 -3.82 -1.78 6.69
CA ILE A 60 -4.14 -2.24 5.34
C ILE A 60 -3.75 -3.70 5.16
N GLU A 61 -2.56 -4.09 5.61
CA GLU A 61 -2.05 -5.45 5.52
C GLU A 61 -2.96 -6.42 6.28
N GLU A 62 -3.34 -6.09 7.51
CA GLU A 62 -4.29 -6.87 8.30
C GLU A 62 -5.65 -6.99 7.60
N ALA A 63 -6.22 -5.89 7.11
CA ALA A 63 -7.52 -5.88 6.45
C ALA A 63 -7.54 -6.66 5.13
N LEU A 64 -6.40 -6.78 4.46
CA LEU A 64 -6.26 -7.51 3.20
C LEU A 64 -5.60 -8.89 3.38
N GLY A 65 -5.20 -9.29 4.58
CA GLY A 65 -4.46 -10.52 4.83
C GLY A 65 -3.15 -10.58 4.04
N LEU A 66 -2.44 -9.45 3.94
CA LEU A 66 -1.09 -9.38 3.38
C LEU A 66 -0.06 -9.71 4.47
N GLU A 67 1.15 -10.07 4.05
CA GLU A 67 2.28 -10.27 4.96
C GLU A 67 2.62 -8.95 5.68
N GLU A 68 2.84 -9.02 6.98
CA GLU A 68 3.21 -7.87 7.80
C GLU A 68 4.51 -7.22 7.29
N GLY A 69 4.50 -5.90 7.15
CA GLY A 69 5.64 -5.11 6.69
C GLY A 69 5.87 -5.14 5.19
N TYR A 70 5.03 -5.84 4.41
CA TYR A 70 5.12 -5.89 2.95
C TYR A 70 5.05 -4.50 2.31
N LEU A 71 4.02 -3.71 2.63
CA LEU A 71 3.79 -2.39 2.05
C LEU A 71 4.83 -1.37 2.53
N MET A 72 5.23 -1.44 3.80
CA MET A 72 6.29 -0.56 4.31
C MET A 72 7.64 -0.86 3.67
N THR A 73 7.95 -2.13 3.41
CA THR A 73 9.15 -2.51 2.67
C THR A 73 9.18 -1.85 1.29
N LEU A 74 8.05 -1.85 0.58
CA LEU A 74 7.93 -1.17 -0.72
C LEU A 74 8.11 0.34 -0.61
N GLN A 75 7.50 0.98 0.39
CA GLN A 75 7.66 2.42 0.64
C GLN A 75 9.13 2.77 0.84
N VAL A 76 9.86 2.03 1.68
CA VAL A 76 11.28 2.28 1.95
C VAL A 76 12.11 2.19 0.67
N PHE A 77 11.91 1.15 -0.15
CA PHE A 77 12.63 1.04 -1.43
C PHE A 77 12.23 2.13 -2.43
N PHE A 78 10.97 2.54 -2.45
CA PHE A 78 10.50 3.66 -3.25
C PHE A 78 11.17 4.97 -2.83
N ASP A 79 11.24 5.25 -1.53
CA ASP A 79 11.88 6.46 -0.99
C ASP A 79 13.38 6.48 -1.32
N ILE A 80 14.07 5.34 -1.19
CA ILE A 80 15.47 5.20 -1.60
C ILE A 80 15.64 5.53 -3.09
N LYS A 81 14.76 4.99 -3.95
CA LYS A 81 14.80 5.23 -5.39
C LYS A 81 14.52 6.70 -5.74
N LYS A 82 13.59 7.36 -5.04
CA LYS A 82 13.24 8.77 -5.24
C LYS A 82 14.36 9.73 -4.82
N LYS A 83 15.25 9.29 -3.90
CA LYS A 83 16.41 10.05 -3.44
C LYS A 83 17.65 9.88 -4.33
N LYS A 84 17.69 8.85 -5.18
CA LYS A 84 18.74 8.66 -6.18
C LYS A 84 18.43 9.48 -7.43
#